data_AF-A0ABD3FKQ7-F1
#
_entry.id   AF-A0ABD3FKQ7-F1
#
_cell.length_a   1.000
_cell.length_b   1.000
_cell.length_c   1.000
_cell.angle_alpha   90.00
_cell.angle_beta   90.00
_cell.angle_gamma   90.00
#
_symmetry.space_group_name_H-M   'P 1'
#
loop_
_entity.id
_entity.type
_entity.pdbx_description
1 polymer ?
#
loop_
_entity_poly.entity_id
_entity_poly.type
_entity_poly.pdbx_seq_one_letter_code
_entity_poly.pdbx_strand_id
1 'polypeptide(L)'
;MVKISLACVIEGKGEVFHVEIDDGLTVNQLKETIMKASPVAIERKATDLELLLKRDDGAWLDEASAVAMVKHLQTPLTFDEHGLLRGFPPMNVY
;
A
#
# COMPACT_ATOMS: atom_id res chain seq x y z
N MET A 1 11.66 2.05 13.38
CA MET A 1 10.52 1.45 14.07
C MET A 1 9.68 2.57 14.64
N VAL A 2 9.06 3.28 13.70
CA VAL A 2 8.01 4.25 13.95
C VAL A 2 6.69 3.53 13.70
N LYS A 3 5.77 3.65 14.66
CA LYS A 3 4.41 3.14 14.49
C LYS A 3 3.60 4.09 13.62
N ILE A 4 2.94 3.55 12.62
CA ILE A 4 2.06 4.26 11.70
C ILE A 4 0.65 3.72 11.90
N SER A 5 -0.32 4.61 12.01
CA SER A 5 -1.74 4.25 12.00
C SER A 5 -2.31 4.49 10.61
N LEU A 6 -2.84 3.44 9.99
CA LEU A 6 -3.53 3.51 8.70
C LEU A 6 -5.03 3.45 8.92
N ALA A 7 -5.76 4.32 8.21
CA ALA A 7 -7.20 4.16 8.04
C ALA A 7 -7.45 3.36 6.75
N CYS A 8 -8.09 2.21 6.90
CA CYS A 8 -8.35 1.27 5.82
C CYS A 8 -9.85 1.18 5.55
N VAL A 9 -10.21 0.94 4.30
CA VAL A 9 -11.59 0.65 3.88
C VAL A 9 -11.55 -0.50 2.89
N ILE A 10 -12.51 -1.41 2.99
CA ILE A 10 -12.71 -2.44 1.97
C ILE A 10 -13.72 -1.92 0.95
N GLU A 11 -13.31 -1.92 -0.31
CA GLU A 11 -14.19 -1.53 -1.42
C GLU A 11 -15.49 -2.35 -1.39
N GLY A 12 -16.63 -1.67 -1.53
CA GLY A 12 -17.95 -2.29 -1.47
C GLY A 12 -18.46 -2.68 -0.07
N LYS A 13 -17.65 -2.52 1.00
CA LYS A 13 -18.10 -2.72 2.39
C LYS A 13 -18.35 -1.41 3.13
N GLY A 14 -17.64 -0.34 2.76
CA GLY A 14 -17.90 1.02 3.24
C GLY A 14 -17.56 1.30 4.71
N GLU A 15 -17.05 0.32 5.44
CA GLU A 15 -16.62 0.48 6.83
C GLU A 15 -15.13 0.82 6.90
N VAL A 16 -14.81 1.92 7.59
CA VAL A 16 -13.43 2.33 7.87
C VAL A 16 -12.97 1.65 9.14
N PHE A 17 -11.78 1.05 9.11
CA PHE A 17 -11.13 0.45 10.27
C PHE A 17 -9.67 0.88 10.35
N HIS A 18 -9.13 0.89 11.55
CA HIS A 18 -7.76 1.35 11.80
C HIS A 18 -6.81 0.17 11.98
N VAL A 19 -5.63 0.30 11.38
CA VAL A 19 -4.56 -0.70 11.48
C VAL A 19 -3.29 -0.01 11.96
N GLU A 20 -2.71 -0.50 13.06
CA GLU A 20 -1.40 -0.06 13.52
C GLU A 20 -0.32 -0.95 12.89
N ILE A 21 0.69 -0.32 12.28
CA ILE A 21 1.80 -1.01 11.62
C ILE A 21 3.13 -0.40 12.03
N ASP A 22 4.20 -1.17 11.87
CA ASP A 22 5.56 -0.67 11.98
C ASP A 22 6.11 -0.29 10.60
N ASP A 23 6.88 0.80 10.53
CA ASP A 23 7.50 1.32 9.29
C ASP A 23 8.50 0.35 8.63
N GLY A 24 8.91 -0.71 9.34
CA GLY A 24 9.76 -1.78 8.83
C GLY A 24 9.02 -2.99 8.23
N LEU A 25 7.68 -3.00 8.23
CA LEU A 25 6.92 -4.14 7.73
C LEU A 25 6.95 -4.23 6.20
N THR A 26 7.07 -5.46 5.70
CA THR A 26 6.92 -5.73 4.27
C THR A 26 5.46 -5.58 3.83
N VAL A 27 5.24 -5.35 2.53
CA VAL A 27 3.89 -5.26 1.95
C VAL A 27 3.05 -6.52 2.23
N ASN A 28 3.64 -7.71 2.22
CA ASN A 28 2.89 -8.93 2.53
C ASN A 28 2.43 -8.97 4.00
N GLN A 29 3.30 -8.58 4.93
CA GLN A 29 2.94 -8.49 6.35
C GLN A 29 1.87 -7.41 6.60
N LEU A 30 1.91 -6.30 5.86
CA LEU A 30 0.86 -5.29 5.86
C LEU A 30 -0.49 -5.89 5.42
N LYS A 31 -0.54 -6.61 4.29
CA LYS A 31 -1.76 -7.26 3.80
C LYS A 31 -2.33 -8.26 4.81
N GLU A 32 -1.47 -9.06 5.43
CA GLU A 32 -1.89 -9.99 6.49
C GLU A 32 -2.45 -9.26 7.72
N THR A 33 -1.84 -8.14 8.11
CA THR A 33 -2.30 -7.34 9.25
C THR A 33 -3.66 -6.70 8.97
N ILE A 34 -3.85 -6.15 7.77
CA ILE A 34 -5.13 -5.60 7.30
C ILE A 34 -6.22 -6.69 7.32
N MET A 35 -5.92 -7.89 6.83
CA MET A 35 -6.87 -9.01 6.89
C MET A 35 -7.28 -9.38 8.30
N LYS A 36 -6.32 -9.43 9.23
CA LYS A 36 -6.60 -9.78 10.64
C LYS A 36 -7.41 -8.70 11.35
N ALA A 37 -7.19 -7.43 11.01
CA ALA A 37 -7.87 -6.28 11.61
C ALA A 37 -9.22 -5.97 10.96
N SER A 38 -9.50 -6.53 9.78
CA SER A 38 -10.74 -6.28 9.04
C SER A 38 -11.98 -6.67 9.87
N PRO A 39 -13.01 -5.81 9.93
CA PRO A 39 -14.28 -6.14 10.58
C PRO A 39 -15.08 -7.20 9.82
N VAL A 40 -14.70 -7.48 8.56
CA VAL A 40 -15.33 -8.49 7.70
C VAL A 40 -14.33 -9.58 7.36
N ALA A 41 -14.79 -10.84 7.38
CA ALA A 41 -13.97 -11.95 6.92
C ALA A 41 -13.64 -11.79 5.43
N ILE A 42 -12.35 -11.69 5.11
CA ILE A 42 -11.84 -11.73 3.75
C ILE A 42 -11.52 -13.19 3.44
N GLU A 43 -12.31 -13.82 2.56
CA GLU A 43 -12.16 -15.25 2.21
C GLU A 43 -11.01 -15.54 1.22
N ARG A 44 -10.25 -14.52 0.84
CA ARG A 44 -9.09 -14.61 -0.07
C ARG A 44 -7.78 -14.65 0.71
N LYS A 45 -6.68 -15.03 0.05
CA LYS A 45 -5.36 -14.96 0.69
C LYS A 45 -4.89 -13.50 0.74
N ALA A 46 -4.00 -13.20 1.69
CA ALA A 46 -3.39 -11.87 1.80
C ALA A 46 -2.68 -11.46 0.50
N THR A 47 -2.09 -12.42 -0.20
CA THR A 47 -1.44 -12.21 -1.50
C THR A 47 -2.38 -11.67 -2.58
N ASP A 48 -3.68 -11.97 -2.47
CA ASP A 48 -4.70 -11.61 -3.45
C ASP A 48 -5.29 -10.21 -3.19
N LEU A 49 -4.93 -9.58 -2.06
CA LEU A 49 -5.36 -8.21 -1.78
C LEU A 49 -4.54 -7.22 -2.60
N GLU A 50 -5.24 -6.31 -3.26
CA GLU A 50 -4.65 -5.12 -3.85
C GLU A 50 -4.76 -3.95 -2.86
N LEU A 51 -3.66 -3.21 -2.70
CA LEU A 51 -3.62 -2.06 -1.80
C LEU A 51 -3.57 -0.79 -2.62
N LEU A 52 -4.58 0.07 -2.43
CA LEU A 52 -4.65 1.39 -3.04
C LEU A 52 -4.46 2.45 -1.96
N LEU A 53 -3.58 3.41 -2.20
CA LEU A 53 -3.36 4.53 -1.29
C LEU A 53 -4.12 5.74 -1.82
N LYS A 54 -4.83 6.41 -0.91
CA LYS A 54 -5.56 7.64 -1.20
C LYS A 54 -4.96 8.78 -0.39
N ARG A 55 -4.75 9.92 -1.04
CA ARG A 55 -4.26 11.15 -0.42
C ARG A 55 -5.38 11.83 0.37
N ASP A 56 -4.99 12.78 1.20
CA ASP A 56 -5.88 13.63 2.00
C ASP A 56 -6.81 14.51 1.15
N ASP A 57 -6.34 14.95 -0.01
CA ASP A 57 -7.14 15.65 -1.03
C ASP A 57 -8.13 14.74 -1.78
N GLY A 58 -8.16 13.46 -1.42
CA GLY A 58 -9.04 12.46 -2.02
C GLY A 58 -8.59 11.98 -3.40
N ALA A 59 -7.42 12.38 -3.89
CA ALA A 59 -6.83 11.80 -5.09
C ALA A 59 -6.22 10.42 -4.80
N TRP A 60 -6.29 9.52 -5.78
CA TRP A 60 -5.55 8.26 -5.71
C TRP A 60 -4.07 8.51 -5.91
N LEU A 61 -3.23 7.79 -5.15
CA LEU A 61 -1.80 7.82 -5.36
C LEU A 61 -1.47 6.98 -6.59
N ASP A 62 -1.28 7.65 -7.74
CA ASP A 62 -0.78 7.00 -8.95
C ASP A 62 0.75 6.82 -8.91
N GLU A 63 1.27 6.03 -9.84
CA GLU A 63 2.70 5.72 -9.93
C GLU A 63 3.56 6.99 -10.05
N ALA A 64 3.13 7.97 -10.87
CA ALA A 64 3.85 9.21 -11.06
C ALA A 64 3.93 10.04 -9.75
N SER A 65 2.83 10.07 -8.99
CA SER A 65 2.72 10.73 -7.71
C SER A 65 3.52 10.01 -6.63
N ALA A 66 3.51 8.68 -6.63
CA ALA A 66 4.32 7.87 -5.73
C ALA A 66 5.82 8.11 -5.98
N VAL A 67 6.25 8.11 -7.25
CA VAL A 67 7.64 8.40 -7.65
C VAL A 67 8.05 9.82 -7.24
N ALA A 68 7.16 10.80 -7.38
CA ALA A 68 7.41 12.17 -6.93
C ALA A 68 7.58 12.27 -5.40
N MET A 69 6.80 11.52 -4.61
CA MET A 69 6.95 11.46 -3.15
C MET A 69 8.27 10.83 -2.73
N VAL A 70 8.75 9.82 -3.47
CA VAL A 70 10.04 9.19 -3.15
C VAL A 70 11.24 10.07 -3.54
N LYS A 71 11.12 11.01 -4.48
CA LYS A 71 12.19 11.99 -4.75
C LYS A 71 12.49 12.92 -3.56
N HIS A 72 11.61 12.99 -2.55
CA HIS A 72 11.88 13.65 -1.27
C HIS A 72 12.55 12.73 -0.22
N LEU A 73 12.71 11.44 -0.49
CA LEU A 73 13.48 10.53 0.35
C LEU A 73 14.97 10.64 0.01
N GLN A 74 15.82 10.63 1.05
CA GLN A 74 17.27 10.87 0.94
C GLN A 74 18.04 9.78 0.17
N THR A 75 17.38 8.68 -0.22
CA THR A 75 17.96 7.56 -0.98
C THR A 75 17.42 7.53 -2.42
N PRO A 76 18.29 7.51 -3.45
CA PRO A 76 17.85 7.44 -4.85
C PRO A 76 17.18 6.09 -5.15
N LEU A 77 15.99 6.14 -5.75
CA LEU A 77 15.42 4.96 -6.40
C LEU A 77 16.18 4.64 -7.67
N THR A 78 16.32 3.35 -7.97
CA THR A 78 16.85 2.89 -9.25
C THR A 78 15.71 2.32 -10.08
N PHE A 79 15.54 2.85 -11.28
CA PHE A 79 14.60 2.36 -12.28
C PHE A 79 15.35 1.48 -13.28
N ASP A 80 14.68 0.49 -13.87
CA ASP A 80 15.22 -0.22 -15.02
C ASP A 80 14.96 0.54 -16.33
N GLU A 81 15.40 -0.05 -17.45
CA GLU A 81 15.25 0.51 -18.79
C GLU A 81 13.79 0.65 -19.26
N HIS A 82 12.85 0.01 -18.54
CA HIS A 82 11.42 0.07 -18.82
C HIS A 82 10.68 1.05 -17.89
N GLY A 83 11.40 1.78 -17.03
CA GLY A 83 10.80 2.73 -16.09
C GLY A 83 10.19 2.07 -14.85
N LEU A 84 10.43 0.79 -14.62
CA LEU A 84 9.96 0.08 -13.43
C LEU A 84 10.95 0.22 -12.28
N LEU A 85 10.42 0.29 -11.05
CA LEU A 85 11.24 0.29 -9.85
C LEU A 85 11.95 -1.05 -9.68
N ARG A 86 13.29 -1.03 -9.66
CA ARG A 86 14.06 -2.24 -9.36
C ARG A 86 13.71 -2.70 -7.93
N GLY A 87 13.35 -3.98 -7.81
CA GLY A 87 13.00 -4.61 -6.52
C GLY A 87 11.50 -4.61 -6.19
N PHE A 88 10.64 -4.05 -7.05
CA PHE A 88 9.19 -4.16 -6.94
C PHE A 88 8.64 -4.82 -8.21
N PRO A 89 7.83 -5.91 -8.10
CA PRO A 89 7.21 -6.49 -9.27
C PRO A 89 6.22 -5.49 -9.91
N PRO A 90 6.08 -5.47 -11.25
CA PRO A 90 5.14 -4.60 -11.93
C PRO A 90 3.72 -4.82 -11.39
N MET A 91 3.04 -3.73 -11.01
CA MET A 91 1.61 -3.79 -10.70
C MET A 91 0.87 -4.03 -12.01
N ASN A 92 0.30 -5.23 -12.16
CA ASN A 92 -0.58 -5.53 -13.28
C ASN A 92 -1.85 -4.69 -13.12
N VAL A 93 -1.97 -3.65 -13.93
CA VAL A 93 -3.20 -2.86 -14.07
C VAL A 93 -4.00 -3.52 -15.18
N TYR A 94 -5.15 -4.12 -14.85
CA TYR A 94 -6.12 -4.64 -15.82
C TYR A 94 -7.01 -3.54 -16.36
#